data_AF-A0A557SY90-F1
#
_entry.id   AF-A0A557SY90-F1
#
_cell.length_a   1.000
_cell.length_b   1.000
_cell.length_c   1.000
_cell.angle_alpha   90.00
_cell.angle_beta   90.00
_cell.angle_gamma   90.00
#
_symmetry.space_group_name_H-M   'P 1'
#
loop_
_entity.id
_entity.type
_entity.pdbx_description
1 polymer ?
#
loop_
_entity_poly.entity_id
_entity_poly.type
_entity_poly.pdbx_seq_one_letter_code
_entity_poly.pdbx_strand_id
1 'polypeptide(L)'
;MKDKPFDFHGATFTIKVLTSETNGHYTVLDVIHPPNIGPAIHVHPKGSETFYIIEGDYEFILDGRVVTGKAGDVIFIQKEFHIDLL
;
A
#
# COMPACT_ATOMS: atom_id res chain seq x y z
N MET A 1 -4.58 -13.05 -12.78
CA MET A 1 -3.63 -12.32 -11.92
C MET A 1 -3.93 -12.53 -10.44
N LYS A 2 -5.21 -12.63 -10.02
CA LYS A 2 -5.56 -13.01 -8.65
C LYS A 2 -4.77 -14.24 -8.16
N ASP A 3 -4.29 -14.17 -6.92
CA ASP A 3 -3.51 -15.20 -6.23
C ASP A 3 -2.22 -15.65 -6.95
N LYS A 4 -1.72 -14.85 -7.90
CA LYS A 4 -0.43 -15.07 -8.55
C LYS A 4 0.47 -13.86 -8.27
N PRO A 5 1.66 -14.05 -7.68
CA PRO A 5 2.59 -12.97 -7.45
C PRO A 5 3.12 -12.42 -8.78
N PHE A 6 3.38 -11.12 -8.82
CA PHE A 6 4.04 -10.44 -9.93
C PHE A 6 4.93 -9.31 -9.42
N ASP A 7 6.02 -9.03 -10.14
CA ASP A 7 6.87 -7.88 -9.86
C ASP A 7 6.19 -6.60 -10.34
N PHE A 8 6.18 -5.59 -9.50
CA PHE A 8 5.81 -4.23 -9.84
C PHE A 8 6.80 -3.27 -9.20
N HIS A 9 7.70 -2.73 -10.02
CA HIS A 9 8.76 -1.80 -9.60
C HIS A 9 9.65 -2.36 -8.48
N GLY A 10 9.97 -3.66 -8.52
CA GLY A 10 10.84 -4.32 -7.55
C GLY A 10 10.15 -4.83 -6.28
N ALA A 11 8.89 -4.47 -6.06
CA ALA A 11 8.06 -5.07 -5.01
C ALA A 11 7.21 -6.21 -5.58
N THR A 12 6.98 -7.24 -4.76
CA THR A 12 6.15 -8.39 -5.16
C THR A 12 4.71 -8.15 -4.74
N PHE A 13 3.81 -8.05 -5.72
CA PHE A 13 2.38 -7.85 -5.50
C PHE A 13 1.61 -9.14 -5.75
N THR A 14 0.62 -9.42 -4.91
CA THR A 14 -0.39 -10.44 -5.14
C THR A 14 -1.78 -9.84 -4.91
N ILE A 15 -2.64 -9.91 -5.92
CA ILE A 15 -4.03 -9.46 -5.78
C ILE A 15 -4.82 -10.55 -5.06
N LYS A 16 -5.37 -10.24 -3.89
CA LYS A 16 -6.17 -11.15 -3.06
C LYS A 16 -7.67 -10.98 -3.28
N VAL A 17 -8.11 -9.76 -3.56
CA VAL A 17 -9.50 -9.44 -3.90
C VAL A 17 -9.49 -8.48 -5.07
N LEU A 18 -10.11 -8.86 -6.18
CA LEU A 18 -10.25 -8.01 -7.36
C LEU A 18 -11.37 -6.99 -7.17
N THR A 19 -11.24 -5.82 -7.79
CA THR A 19 -12.29 -4.79 -7.85
C THR A 19 -13.63 -5.32 -8.38
N SER A 20 -13.62 -6.28 -9.31
CA SER A 20 -14.84 -6.89 -9.84
C SER A 20 -15.59 -7.76 -8.81
N GLU A 21 -14.88 -8.29 -7.81
CA GLU A 21 -15.49 -9.11 -6.75
C GLU A 21 -16.21 -8.25 -5.69
N THR A 22 -15.90 -6.96 -5.67
CA THR A 22 -16.42 -5.99 -4.69
C THR A 22 -17.32 -4.95 -5.33
N ASN A 23 -17.83 -5.19 -6.54
CA ASN A 23 -18.63 -4.22 -7.30
C ASN A 23 -17.99 -2.83 -7.41
N GLY A 24 -16.66 -2.76 -7.49
CA GLY A 24 -15.94 -1.49 -7.59
C GLY A 24 -15.57 -0.83 -6.27
N HIS A 25 -15.88 -1.43 -5.11
CA HIS A 25 -15.70 -0.76 -3.81
C HIS A 25 -14.25 -0.75 -3.31
N TYR A 26 -13.53 -1.88 -3.42
CA TYR A 26 -12.14 -1.98 -2.96
C TYR A 26 -11.37 -3.12 -3.63
N THR A 27 -10.05 -3.09 -3.49
CA THR A 27 -9.12 -4.18 -3.82
C THR A 27 -8.34 -4.55 -2.56
N VAL A 28 -7.89 -5.80 -2.45
CA VAL A 28 -6.94 -6.20 -1.40
C VAL A 28 -5.68 -6.69 -2.07
N LEU A 29 -4.56 -6.09 -1.71
CA LEU A 29 -3.23 -6.43 -2.17
C LEU A 29 -2.43 -7.02 -1.00
N ASP A 30 -1.72 -8.09 -1.27
CA ASP A 30 -0.64 -8.58 -0.43
C ASP A 30 0.67 -8.15 -1.12
N VAL A 31 1.50 -7.37 -0.43
CA VAL A 31 2.65 -6.70 -1.02
C VAL A 31 3.89 -6.93 -0.16
N ILE A 32 4.96 -7.40 -0.78
CA ILE A 32 6.27 -7.58 -0.16
C ILE A 32 7.23 -6.56 -0.77
N HIS A 33 7.65 -5.60 0.05
CA HIS A 33 8.65 -4.59 -0.31
C HIS A 33 10.05 -5.04 0.09
N PRO A 34 11.04 -5.01 -0.81
CA PRO A 34 12.44 -4.94 -0.39
C PRO A 34 12.70 -3.66 0.41
N PRO A 35 13.71 -3.63 1.30
CA PRO A 35 14.05 -2.42 2.04
C PRO A 35 14.38 -1.24 1.11
N ASN A 36 13.88 -0.04 1.44
CA ASN A 36 14.07 1.20 0.67
C ASN A 36 13.46 1.17 -0.75
N ILE A 37 12.46 0.31 -0.98
CA ILE A 37 11.71 0.24 -2.24
C ILE A 37 10.24 0.52 -1.96
N GLY A 38 9.81 1.71 -2.37
CA GLY A 38 8.40 2.09 -2.42
C GLY A 38 8.09 3.02 -3.59
N PRO A 39 6.81 3.33 -3.83
CA PRO A 39 6.41 4.28 -4.84
C PRO A 39 6.90 5.69 -4.51
N ALA A 40 7.31 6.46 -5.52
CA ALA A 40 7.55 7.90 -5.35
C ALA A 40 6.30 8.63 -4.81
N ILE A 41 6.48 9.79 -4.17
CA ILE A 41 5.39 10.66 -3.68
C ILE A 41 4.26 10.77 -4.72
N HIS A 42 3.06 10.34 -4.36
CA HIS A 42 1.88 10.39 -5.22
C HIS A 42 0.59 10.54 -4.42
N VAL A 43 -0.55 10.64 -5.11
CA VAL A 43 -1.87 10.85 -4.50
C VAL A 43 -2.91 9.93 -5.13
N HIS A 44 -3.82 9.41 -4.31
CA HIS A 44 -5.00 8.68 -4.75
C HIS A 44 -6.25 9.58 -4.68
N PRO A 45 -6.71 10.18 -5.81
CA PRO A 45 -7.82 11.13 -5.79
C PRO A 45 -9.20 10.48 -5.62
N LYS A 46 -9.31 9.17 -5.85
CA LYS A 46 -10.58 8.44 -5.94
C LYS A 46 -10.81 7.41 -4.83
N GLY A 47 -9.81 7.14 -4.00
CA GLY A 47 -9.90 6.12 -2.96
C GLY A 47 -8.91 6.42 -1.84
N SER A 48 -9.32 6.08 -0.62
CA SER A 48 -8.40 5.97 0.51
C SER A 48 -7.57 4.70 0.38
N GLU A 49 -6.40 4.69 1.00
CA GLU A 49 -5.53 3.52 1.10
C GLU A 49 -5.38 3.11 2.57
N THR A 50 -5.25 1.82 2.82
CA THR A 50 -5.05 1.28 4.16
C THR A 50 -3.98 0.22 4.12
N PHE A 51 -2.94 0.40 4.92
CA PHE A 51 -1.88 -0.57 5.13
C PHE A 51 -2.11 -1.26 6.47
N TYR A 52 -2.11 -2.59 6.46
CA TYR A 52 -1.95 -3.38 7.66
C TYR A 52 -0.61 -4.11 7.57
N ILE A 53 0.30 -3.78 8.48
CA ILE A 53 1.67 -4.26 8.40
C ILE A 53 1.73 -5.66 9.01
N ILE A 54 2.04 -6.66 8.18
CA ILE A 54 2.17 -8.06 8.62
C ILE A 54 3.53 -8.28 9.29
N GLU A 55 4.60 -7.84 8.63
CA GLU A 55 5.99 -7.99 9.07
C GLU A 55 6.82 -6.81 8.54
N GLY A 56 7.87 -6.45 9.27
CA GLY A 56 8.80 -5.38 8.94
C GLY A 56 8.52 -4.07 9.66
N ASP A 57 9.38 -3.10 9.39
CA ASP A 57 9.31 -1.72 9.84
C ASP A 57 9.25 -0.82 8.60
N TYR A 58 8.30 0.10 8.58
CA TYR A 58 8.03 0.99 7.45
C TYR A 58 8.03 2.45 7.88
N GLU A 59 8.48 3.33 6.99
CA GLU A 59 8.30 4.77 7.12
C GLU A 59 7.42 5.29 5.97
N PHE A 60 6.39 6.05 6.31
CA PHE A 60 5.49 6.68 5.37
C PHE A 60 5.71 8.19 5.42
N ILE A 61 5.78 8.85 4.27
CA ILE A 61 5.63 10.31 4.21
C ILE A 61 4.18 10.62 3.86
N LEU A 62 3.43 11.16 4.80
CA LEU A 62 2.04 11.59 4.63
C LEU A 62 1.94 13.12 4.69
N ASP A 63 1.68 13.76 3.55
CA ASP A 63 1.68 15.23 3.40
C ASP A 63 2.89 15.92 4.06
N GLY A 64 4.08 15.37 3.80
CA GLY A 64 5.35 15.88 4.32
C GLY A 64 5.64 15.53 5.78
N ARG A 65 4.82 14.71 6.44
CA ARG A 65 5.07 14.20 7.79
C ARG A 65 5.47 12.75 7.74
N VAL A 66 6.52 12.39 8.49
CA VAL A 66 6.94 10.99 8.64
C VAL A 66 6.03 10.31 9.66
N VAL A 67 5.51 9.15 9.28
CA VAL A 67 4.74 8.23 10.11
C VAL A 67 5.41 6.87 10.04
N THR A 68 5.74 6.29 11.19
CA THR A 68 6.32 4.94 11.23
C THR A 68 5.25 3.90 11.51
N GLY A 69 5.43 2.71 10.97
CA GLY A 69 4.57 1.57 11.24
C GLY A 69 5.39 0.29 11.37
N LYS A 70 4.98 -0.59 12.27
CA LYS A 70 5.56 -1.93 12.47
C LYS A 70 4.48 -3.01 12.40
N ALA A 71 4.89 -4.27 12.45
CA ALA A 71 3.99 -5.41 12.51
C ALA A 71 2.83 -5.21 13.50
N GLY A 72 1.60 -5.37 13.01
CA GLY A 72 0.35 -5.18 13.75
C GLY A 72 -0.25 -3.76 13.68
N ASP A 73 0.51 -2.76 13.22
CA ASP A 73 -0.02 -1.40 13.05
C ASP A 73 -0.91 -1.29 11.81
N VAL A 74 -1.88 -0.37 11.86
CA VAL A 74 -2.73 0.02 10.73
C VAL A 74 -2.45 1.48 10.39
N ILE A 75 -2.11 1.76 9.13
CA ILE A 75 -1.94 3.11 8.60
C ILE A 75 -3.07 3.38 7.60
N PHE A 76 -3.88 4.41 7.89
CA PHE A 76 -4.98 4.83 7.02
C PHE A 76 -4.65 6.17 6.36
N ILE A 77 -4.72 6.21 5.03
CA ILE A 77 -4.48 7.41 4.23
C ILE A 77 -5.79 7.83 3.57
N GLN A 78 -6.24 9.05 3.88
CA GLN A 78 -7.41 9.62 3.23
C GLN A 78 -7.13 9.90 1.75
N LYS A 79 -8.19 9.88 0.94
CA LYS A 79 -8.09 10.37 -0.44
C LYS A 79 -7.45 11.76 -0.46
N GLU A 80 -6.73 12.05 -1.54
CA GLU A 80 -6.08 13.35 -1.80
C GLU A 80 -4.82 13.67 -0.96
N PHE A 81 -4.43 12.82 -0.01
CA PHE A 81 -3.15 12.96 0.70
C PHE A 81 -1.98 12.52 -0.19
N HIS A 82 -0.86 13.23 -0.10
CA HIS A 82 0.39 12.80 -0.70
C HIS A 82 1.03 11.70 0.15
N ILE A 83 1.37 10.59 -0.48
CA ILE A 83 2.02 9.43 0.14
C ILE A 83 3.32 9.07 -0.57
N ASP A 84 4.36 8.84 0.24
CA ASP A 84 5.55 8.06 -0.10
C ASP A 84 5.67 6.89 0.88
N LEU A 85 6.17 5.75 0.42
CA LEU A 85 6.57 4.64 1.29
C LEU A 85 8.07 4.48 1.15
N LEU A 86 8.79 4.61 2.25
CA LEU A 86 10.24 4.47 2.33
C LEU A 86 10.61 3.08 2.86
#